data_AF-A0A5K0VC49-F1
#
_entry.id   AF-A0A5K0VC49-F1
#
_cell.length_a   1.000
_cell.length_b   1.000
_cell.length_c   1.000
_cell.angle_alpha   90.00
_cell.angle_beta   90.00
_cell.angle_gamma   90.00
#
_symmetry.space_group_name_H-M   'P 1'
#
loop_
_entity.id
_entity.type
_entity.pdbx_description
1 polymer ?
#
loop_
_entity_poly.entity_id
_entity_poly.type
_entity_poly.pdbx_seq_one_letter_code
_entity_poly.pdbx_strand_id
1 'polypeptide(L)'
;MAGNEGSFSSLRGYGAALLQTPARFARRAGAVTTTMEEMSRVRARSGSSMQRKLRWYDLVGLGMGGMVGAGVFVTVGSAAGNKAGPAVILSYAVSGLCALLSAFCYTEFAVEMPVAGGAFSYLRVTF
;
A
#
# COMPACT_ATOMS: atom_id res chain seq x y z
N MET A 1 -16.39 -34.88 39.78
CA MET A 1 -15.00 -34.83 40.31
C MET A 1 -14.14 -35.61 39.33
N ALA A 2 -13.53 -35.00 38.31
CA ALA A 2 -12.36 -34.09 38.27
C ALA A 2 -11.02 -34.84 38.05
N GLY A 3 -10.27 -34.43 37.00
CA GLY A 3 -8.85 -34.75 36.75
C GLY A 3 -8.64 -35.76 35.61
N ASN A 4 -8.22 -35.39 34.39
CA ASN A 4 -6.93 -34.80 33.92
C ASN A 4 -5.82 -35.83 33.69
N GLU A 5 -5.87 -36.54 32.56
CA GLU A 5 -4.76 -37.29 31.96
C GLU A 5 -5.01 -37.29 30.44
N GLY A 6 -4.18 -36.81 29.53
CA GLY A 6 -2.83 -36.27 29.54
C GLY A 6 -2.48 -36.25 28.06
N SER A 7 -2.46 -35.05 27.48
CA SER A 7 -2.34 -34.70 26.05
C SER A 7 -1.00 -35.11 25.38
N PHE A 8 -0.47 -36.28 25.74
CA PHE A 8 0.92 -36.70 25.57
C PHE A 8 1.12 -37.80 24.50
N SER A 9 0.11 -38.14 23.70
CA SER A 9 0.26 -39.10 22.59
C SER A 9 0.88 -38.51 21.31
N SER A 10 1.11 -37.19 21.25
CA SER A 10 1.59 -36.51 20.05
C SER A 10 3.07 -36.08 20.10
N LEU A 11 3.85 -36.44 21.13
CA LEU A 11 5.28 -36.05 21.21
C LEU A 11 6.13 -36.58 20.05
N ARG A 12 5.89 -37.82 19.60
CA ARG A 12 6.52 -38.38 18.39
C ARG A 12 5.95 -37.80 17.10
N GLY A 13 4.67 -37.42 17.09
CA GLY A 13 4.01 -36.75 15.97
C GLY A 13 4.54 -35.33 15.74
N TYR A 14 4.75 -34.57 16.81
CA TYR A 14 5.43 -33.28 16.79
C TYR A 14 6.90 -33.41 16.37
N GLY A 15 7.61 -34.45 16.81
CA GLY A 15 8.97 -34.75 16.35
C GLY A 15 9.03 -35.01 14.84
N ALA A 16 8.09 -35.82 14.32
CA ALA A 16 7.96 -36.07 12.88
C ALA A 16 7.55 -34.81 12.10
N ALA A 17 6.69 -33.96 12.68
CA ALA A 17 6.30 -32.68 12.08
C ALA A 17 7.45 -31.67 12.06
N LEU A 18 8.25 -31.59 13.12
CA LEU A 18 9.46 -30.77 13.21
C LEU A 18 10.53 -31.21 12.19
N LEU A 19 10.66 -32.51 11.95
CA LEU A 19 11.53 -33.08 10.92
C LEU A 19 11.06 -32.79 9.49
N GLN A 20 9.79 -32.48 9.28
CA GLN A 20 9.26 -32.05 7.97
C GLN A 20 9.30 -30.52 7.76
N THR A 21 9.51 -29.74 8.83
CA THR A 21 9.69 -28.29 8.78
C THR A 21 10.89 -27.80 7.96
N PRO A 22 12.10 -28.42 8.00
CA PRO A 22 13.24 -27.93 7.22
C PRO A 22 13.01 -28.06 5.72
N ALA A 23 12.27 -29.08 5.25
CA ALA A 23 11.93 -29.23 3.83
C ALA A 23 10.96 -28.13 3.34
N ARG A 24 10.04 -27.67 4.21
CA ARG A 24 9.15 -26.53 3.90
C ARG A 24 9.88 -25.19 3.94
N PHE A 25 10.86 -25.04 4.81
CA PHE A 25 11.72 -23.86 4.86
C PHE A 25 12.71 -23.79 3.69
N ALA A 26 13.31 -24.91 3.28
CA ALA A 26 14.19 -24.98 2.11
C ALA A 26 13.46 -24.59 0.82
N ARG A 27 12.19 -24.98 0.70
CA ARG A 27 11.33 -24.57 -0.43
C ARG A 27 10.88 -23.10 -0.35
N ARG A 28 10.87 -22.51 0.85
CA ARG A 28 10.66 -21.06 1.06
C ARG A 28 11.93 -20.23 0.86
N ALA A 29 13.11 -20.77 1.12
CA ALA A 29 14.39 -20.09 0.89
C ALA A 29 14.64 -19.83 -0.60
N GLY A 30 14.19 -20.74 -1.48
CA GLY A 30 14.19 -20.55 -2.93
C GLY A 30 13.00 -19.73 -3.47
N ALA A 31 12.07 -19.32 -2.59
CA ALA A 31 10.91 -18.50 -2.93
C ALA A 31 11.06 -17.08 -2.37
N VAL A 32 12.29 -16.56 -2.30
CA VAL A 32 12.51 -15.12 -2.49
C VAL A 32 12.10 -14.84 -3.93
N THR A 33 10.78 -14.78 -4.13
CA THR A 33 10.18 -14.47 -5.41
C THR A 33 10.72 -13.10 -5.78
N THR A 34 11.43 -13.03 -6.89
CA THR A 34 11.95 -11.77 -7.40
C THR A 34 10.82 -10.75 -7.48
N THR A 35 11.09 -9.48 -7.14
CA THR A 35 10.13 -8.37 -7.18
C THR A 35 9.37 -8.31 -8.52
N MET A 36 10.03 -8.68 -9.62
CA MET A 36 9.47 -8.84 -10.96
C MET A 36 8.38 -9.93 -11.06
N GLU A 37 8.60 -11.11 -10.48
CA GLU A 37 7.60 -12.19 -10.47
C GLU A 37 6.39 -11.85 -9.59
N GLU A 38 6.59 -11.25 -8.41
CA GLU A 38 5.47 -10.78 -7.56
C GLU A 38 4.67 -9.69 -8.27
N MET A 39 5.32 -8.71 -8.92
CA MET A 39 4.62 -7.69 -9.72
C MET A 39 3.80 -8.31 -10.86
N SER A 40 4.34 -9.32 -11.56
CA SER A 40 3.60 -10.01 -12.62
C SER A 40 2.39 -10.80 -12.09
N ARG A 41 2.49 -11.41 -10.90
CA ARG A 41 1.38 -12.11 -10.23
C ARG A 41 0.32 -11.15 -9.71
N VAL A 42 0.71 -10.02 -9.13
CA VAL A 42 -0.23 -8.96 -8.72
C VAL A 42 -0.99 -8.44 -9.94
N ARG A 43 -0.28 -8.18 -11.04
CA ARG A 43 -0.89 -7.78 -12.30
C ARG A 43 -1.84 -8.84 -12.87
N ALA A 44 -1.51 -10.12 -12.74
CA ALA A 44 -2.38 -11.23 -13.15
C ALA A 44 -3.60 -11.41 -12.23
N ARG A 45 -3.49 -11.04 -10.94
CA ARG A 45 -4.59 -11.09 -9.95
C ARG A 45 -5.56 -9.90 -10.03
N SER A 46 -5.09 -8.72 -10.43
CA SER A 46 -5.91 -7.49 -10.50
C SER A 46 -6.94 -7.47 -11.65
N GLY A 47 -7.22 -8.61 -12.28
CA GLY A 47 -8.21 -8.74 -13.35
C GLY A 47 -7.57 -8.75 -14.73
N SER A 48 -8.15 -9.56 -15.61
CA SER A 48 -7.75 -9.76 -17.01
C SER A 48 -7.58 -8.43 -17.75
N SER A 49 -6.63 -8.42 -18.71
CA SER A 49 -6.18 -7.28 -19.52
C SER A 49 -7.17 -6.12 -19.66
N MET A 50 -7.17 -5.19 -18.70
CA MET A 50 -7.94 -3.97 -18.81
C MET A 50 -7.34 -3.12 -19.94
N GLN A 51 -8.17 -2.78 -20.93
CA GLN A 51 -7.76 -1.95 -22.05
C GLN A 51 -7.34 -0.58 -21.54
N ARG A 52 -6.10 -0.16 -21.80
CA ARG A 52 -5.57 1.16 -21.42
C ARG A 52 -6.22 2.24 -22.29
N LYS A 53 -7.42 2.68 -21.89
CA LYS A 53 -8.18 3.75 -22.58
C LYS A 53 -8.00 5.12 -21.93
N LEU A 54 -7.53 5.20 -20.69
CA LEU A 54 -7.27 6.47 -20.01
C LEU A 54 -6.07 7.17 -20.67
N ARG A 55 -6.32 8.36 -21.19
CA ARG A 55 -5.27 9.27 -21.63
C ARG A 55 -4.77 10.08 -20.44
N TRP A 56 -3.65 10.78 -20.63
CA TRP A 56 -3.05 11.59 -19.57
C TRP A 56 -4.01 12.67 -19.04
N TYR A 57 -4.84 13.26 -19.90
CA TYR A 57 -5.86 14.24 -19.49
C TYR A 57 -6.91 13.62 -18.57
N ASP A 58 -7.37 12.40 -18.86
CA ASP A 58 -8.34 11.69 -18.03
C ASP A 58 -7.74 11.36 -16.66
N LEU A 59 -6.44 11.03 -16.63
CA LEU A 59 -5.70 10.74 -15.41
C LEU A 59 -5.54 12.00 -14.53
N VAL A 60 -5.24 13.14 -15.13
CA VAL A 60 -5.18 14.44 -14.44
C VAL A 60 -6.55 14.83 -13.90
N GLY A 61 -7.61 14.67 -14.71
CA GLY A 61 -8.99 14.93 -14.29
C GLY A 61 -9.44 14.05 -13.13
N LEU A 62 -9.10 12.75 -13.18
CA LEU A 62 -9.37 11.80 -12.10
C LEU A 62 -8.60 12.15 -10.82
N GLY A 63 -7.34 12.57 -10.94
CA GLY A 63 -6.54 13.05 -9.81
C GLY A 63 -7.11 14.32 -9.17
N MET A 64 -7.45 15.34 -9.97
CA MET A 64 -8.06 16.57 -9.45
C MET A 64 -9.42 16.32 -8.80
N GLY A 65 -10.27 15.48 -9.41
CA GLY A 65 -11.56 15.11 -8.83
C GLY A 65 -11.44 14.36 -7.50
N GLY A 66 -10.37 13.57 -7.31
CA GLY A 66 -10.09 12.91 -6.03
C GLY A 66 -9.56 13.84 -4.94
N MET A 67 -8.84 14.91 -5.31
CA MET A 67 -8.28 15.87 -4.36
C MET A 67 -9.30 16.94 -3.90
N VAL A 68 -10.17 17.40 -4.80
CA VAL A 68 -11.16 18.45 -4.49
C VAL A 68 -12.43 17.82 -3.89
N GLY A 69 -12.54 17.84 -2.56
CA GLY A 69 -13.71 17.33 -1.83
C GLY A 69 -14.28 18.32 -0.81
N ALA A 70 -15.23 17.87 0.02
CA ALA A 70 -15.87 18.72 1.05
C ALA A 70 -14.87 19.34 2.04
N GLY A 71 -13.72 18.70 2.25
CA GLY A 71 -12.70 19.14 3.21
C GLY A 71 -12.14 20.54 2.93
N VAL A 72 -11.92 20.93 1.67
CA VAL A 72 -11.36 22.26 1.36
C VAL A 72 -12.32 23.39 1.73
N PHE A 73 -13.62 23.18 1.52
CA PHE A 73 -14.64 24.19 1.80
C PHE A 73 -14.83 24.44 3.30
N VAL A 74 -14.66 23.40 4.14
CA VAL A 74 -14.81 23.51 5.60
C VAL A 74 -13.52 23.98 6.28
N THR A 75 -12.38 23.44 5.86
CA THR A 75 -11.09 23.71 6.54
C THR A 75 -10.58 25.11 6.28
N VAL A 76 -10.77 25.66 5.07
CA VAL A 76 -10.37 27.03 4.74
C VAL A 76 -11.12 28.04 5.61
N GLY A 77 -12.44 27.86 5.78
CA GLY A 77 -13.27 28.76 6.59
C GLY A 77 -12.85 28.76 8.06
N SER A 78 -12.60 27.59 8.65
CA SER A 78 -12.13 27.49 10.03
C SER A 78 -10.70 28.05 10.21
N ALA A 79 -9.80 27.82 9.25
CA ALA A 79 -8.43 28.32 9.30
C ALA A 79 -8.35 29.85 9.14
N ALA A 80 -9.18 30.43 8.28
CA ALA A 80 -9.26 31.88 8.09
C ALA A 80 -9.85 32.59 9.32
N GLY A 81 -10.91 32.02 9.93
CA GLY A 81 -11.59 32.63 11.07
C GLY A 81 -10.82 32.57 12.40
N ASN A 82 -10.18 31.43 12.71
CA ASN A 82 -9.66 31.19 14.07
C ASN A 82 -8.13 31.14 14.18
N LYS A 83 -7.38 31.01 13.07
CA LYS A 83 -5.93 30.73 13.14
C LYS A 83 -5.03 31.75 12.45
N ALA A 84 -5.32 32.15 11.21
CA ALA A 84 -4.33 32.85 10.38
C ALA A 84 -4.74 34.28 9.93
N GLY A 85 -6.04 34.63 9.98
CA GLY A 85 -6.51 35.91 9.42
C GLY A 85 -6.09 36.08 7.95
N PRO A 86 -5.72 37.30 7.49
CA PRO A 86 -5.33 37.53 6.09
C PRO A 86 -4.04 36.80 5.66
N ALA A 87 -3.24 36.28 6.60
CA ALA A 87 -2.02 35.53 6.31
C ALA A 87 -2.27 34.05 5.94
N VAL A 88 -3.54 33.60 5.87
CA VAL A 88 -3.90 32.21 5.50
C VAL A 88 -3.35 31.81 4.12
N ILE A 89 -3.22 32.78 3.20
CA ILE A 89 -2.69 32.57 1.84
C ILE A 89 -1.21 32.14 1.90
N LEU A 90 -0.41 32.75 2.77
CA LEU A 90 0.99 32.37 2.98
C LEU A 90 1.12 30.94 3.52
N SER A 91 0.25 30.56 4.47
CA SER A 91 0.23 29.20 5.02
C SER A 91 -0.12 28.15 3.96
N TYR A 92 -1.12 28.44 3.12
CA TYR A 92 -1.47 27.57 1.99
C TYR A 92 -0.37 27.50 0.93
N ALA A 93 0.36 28.58 0.67
CA ALA A 93 1.48 28.58 -0.27
C ALA A 93 2.60 27.64 0.20
N VAL A 94 2.97 27.71 1.48
CA VAL A 94 3.99 26.82 2.07
C VAL A 94 3.51 25.37 2.10
N SER A 95 2.24 25.13 2.46
CA SER A 95 1.64 23.79 2.43
C SER A 95 1.63 23.21 1.01
N GLY A 96 1.31 24.02 0.00
CA GLY A 96 1.35 23.64 -1.41
C GLY A 96 2.76 23.25 -1.86
N LEU A 97 3.78 23.99 -1.45
CA LEU A 97 5.17 23.65 -1.75
C LEU A 97 5.56 22.29 -1.14
N CYS A 98 5.18 22.03 0.11
CA CYS A 98 5.43 20.74 0.76
C CYS A 98 4.68 19.58 0.07
N ALA A 99 3.45 19.82 -0.36
CA ALA A 99 2.66 18.85 -1.13
C ALA A 99 3.30 18.55 -2.49
N LEU A 100 3.86 19.55 -3.19
CA LEU A 100 4.58 19.36 -4.45
C LEU A 100 5.83 18.48 -4.26
N LEU A 101 6.62 18.73 -3.22
CA LEU A 101 7.78 17.89 -2.89
C LEU A 101 7.35 16.44 -2.60
N SER A 102 6.26 16.25 -1.85
CA SER A 102 5.71 14.93 -1.56
C SER A 102 5.20 14.22 -2.83
N ALA A 103 4.57 14.96 -3.75
CA ALA A 103 4.11 14.44 -5.02
C ALA A 103 5.28 14.00 -5.92
N PHE A 104 6.40 14.70 -5.88
CA PHE A 104 7.61 14.32 -6.60
C PHE A 104 8.14 12.95 -6.13
N CYS A 105 8.23 12.75 -4.80
CA CYS A 105 8.60 11.45 -4.23
C CYS A 105 7.62 10.33 -4.63
N TYR A 106 6.32 10.62 -4.65
CA TYR A 106 5.32 9.62 -5.06
C TYR A 106 5.40 9.29 -6.55
N THR A 107 5.82 10.24 -7.38
CA THR A 107 6.01 10.05 -8.81
C THR A 107 7.17 9.11 -9.09
N GLU A 108 8.26 9.21 -8.33
CA GLU A 108 9.40 8.29 -8.42
C GLU A 108 8.96 6.84 -8.20
N PHE A 109 8.20 6.59 -7.13
CA PHE A 109 7.63 5.26 -6.86
C PHE A 109 6.64 4.78 -7.94
N ALA A 110 5.84 5.68 -8.51
CA ALA A 110 4.90 5.34 -9.57
C ALA A 110 5.60 4.93 -10.89
N VAL A 111 6.79 5.47 -11.15
CA VAL A 111 7.61 5.09 -12.32
C VAL A 111 8.30 3.74 -12.10
N GLU A 112 8.81 3.49 -10.89
CA GLU A 112 9.49 2.22 -10.56
C GLU A 112 8.55 1.01 -10.57
N MET A 113 7.29 1.20 -10.17
CA MET A 113 6.33 0.10 -10.00
C MET A 113 5.01 0.38 -10.74
N PRO A 114 4.97 0.17 -12.08
CA PRO A 114 3.82 0.49 -12.94
C PRO A 114 2.72 -0.60 -12.87
N VAL A 115 2.26 -0.91 -11.66
CA VAL A 115 1.18 -1.86 -11.38
C VAL A 115 -0.10 -1.12 -11.04
N ALA A 116 -1.24 -1.65 -11.48
CA ALA A 116 -2.55 -1.15 -11.06
C ALA A 116 -2.78 -1.54 -9.58
N GLY A 117 -2.37 -0.66 -8.66
CA GLY A 117 -2.44 -0.88 -7.23
C GLY A 117 -2.18 0.42 -6.44
N GLY A 118 -2.74 0.50 -5.23
CA GLY A 118 -2.48 1.60 -4.29
C GLY A 118 -1.32 1.30 -3.34
N ALA A 119 -1.20 2.07 -2.26
CA ALA A 119 -0.15 1.91 -1.23
C ALA A 119 0.00 0.47 -0.72
N PHE A 120 -1.09 -0.30 -0.62
CA PHE A 120 -1.08 -1.71 -0.24
C PHE A 120 -0.28 -2.61 -1.19
N SER A 121 -0.24 -2.28 -2.49
CA SER A 121 0.53 -3.03 -3.47
C SER A 121 2.03 -2.78 -3.33
N TYR A 122 2.44 -1.55 -2.99
CA TYR A 122 3.85 -1.23 -2.72
C TYR A 122 4.35 -1.90 -1.45
N LEU A 123 3.56 -1.87 -0.38
CA LEU A 123 3.91 -2.53 0.88
C LEU A 123 4.12 -4.03 0.70
N ARG A 124 3.26 -4.70 -0.08
CA ARG A 124 3.37 -6.15 -0.33
C ARG A 124 4.58 -6.55 -1.18
N VAL A 125 5.06 -5.67 -2.06
CA VAL A 125 6.25 -5.94 -2.88
C VAL A 125 7.53 -5.64 -2.10
N THR A 126 7.46 -4.71 -1.15
CA THR A 126 8.63 -4.23 -0.38
C THR A 126 8.86 -5.03 0.90
N PHE A 127 7.80 -5.54 1.54
CA PHE A 127 7.83 -6.27 2.82
C PHE A 127 7.19 -7.65 2.70
#